data_AF-A0A957LIL2-F1
#
_entry.id   AF-A0A957LIL2-F1
#
_cell.length_a   1.000
_cell.length_b   1.000
_cell.length_c   1.000
_cell.angle_alpha   90.00
_cell.angle_beta   90.00
_cell.angle_gamma   90.00
#
_symmetry.space_group_name_H-M   'P 1'
#
loop_
_entity.id
_entity.type
_entity.pdbx_description
1 polymer ?
#
loop_
_entity_poly.entity_id
_entity_poly.type
_entity_poly.pdbx_seq_one_letter_code
_entity_poly.pdbx_strand_id
1 'polypeptide(L)'
;MISQETVWEEIWPVVEQLIQGTLAEDHEAIQKALLPKGQAAEMYDLFGHHIFDILLKTVLGRGNLSVTRAIETENGKYVHIEYVWPDPSNPEGYTAADLVAVKMKRYRTTWRVAEVNPAAADLPLTEARAAGILVNTKTLSEDGGLPSEAWLLPVALFGGALQITLREEGLKEPTEEAFLSGMQARGYGILSLLGARRLWRDFRAKEKAPIQEKNIKPWAAAVEFIANEQAMREQTQAAVGKHYEVGLTVILPRIRKIKETLKMGEGLDERYTAVQREQIVFNKEE
;
A
#
# COMPACT_ATOMS: atom_id res chain seq x y z
N MET A 1 -15.60 -19.52 -11.91
CA MET A 1 -16.06 -19.80 -10.54
C MET A 1 -15.05 -20.74 -9.92
N ILE A 2 -14.38 -20.26 -8.88
CA ILE A 2 -13.31 -20.98 -8.21
C ILE A 2 -13.89 -22.07 -7.32
N SER A 3 -13.28 -23.27 -7.34
CA SER A 3 -13.72 -24.37 -6.50
C SER A 3 -13.20 -24.23 -5.06
N GLN A 4 -13.94 -24.79 -4.11
CA GLN A 4 -13.50 -24.89 -2.72
C GLN A 4 -12.17 -25.64 -2.60
N GLU A 5 -11.98 -26.71 -3.38
CA GLU A 5 -10.72 -27.47 -3.43
C GLU A 5 -9.55 -26.58 -3.84
N THR A 6 -9.67 -25.79 -4.92
CA THR A 6 -8.61 -24.85 -5.33
C THR A 6 -8.31 -23.81 -4.26
N VAL A 7 -9.33 -23.32 -3.55
CA VAL A 7 -9.13 -22.37 -2.43
C VAL A 7 -8.28 -23.00 -1.33
N TRP A 8 -8.64 -24.19 -0.85
CA TRP A 8 -7.96 -24.81 0.31
C TRP A 8 -6.63 -25.49 -0.03
N GLU A 9 -6.50 -26.09 -1.20
CA GLU A 9 -5.31 -26.88 -1.57
C GLU A 9 -4.24 -26.05 -2.31
N GLU A 10 -4.63 -24.99 -3.02
CA GLU A 10 -3.68 -24.22 -3.84
C GLU A 10 -3.47 -22.77 -3.39
N ILE A 11 -4.53 -22.09 -2.91
CA ILE A 11 -4.47 -20.64 -2.64
C ILE A 11 -4.20 -20.35 -1.17
N TRP A 12 -5.00 -20.95 -0.28
CA TRP A 12 -4.88 -20.77 1.16
C TRP A 12 -3.47 -21.06 1.68
N PRO A 13 -2.77 -22.13 1.24
CA PRO A 13 -1.41 -22.39 1.69
C PRO A 13 -0.41 -21.27 1.36
N VAL A 14 -0.65 -20.48 0.31
CA VAL A 14 0.19 -19.33 -0.03
C VAL A 14 -0.07 -18.15 0.91
N VAL A 15 -1.34 -17.94 1.29
CA VAL A 15 -1.71 -16.92 2.29
C VAL A 15 -1.15 -17.31 3.66
N GLU A 16 -1.32 -18.57 4.06
CA GLU A 16 -0.77 -19.11 5.30
C GLU A 16 0.76 -19.01 5.31
N GLN A 17 1.45 -19.34 4.21
CA GLN A 17 2.90 -19.17 4.10
C GLN A 17 3.32 -17.72 4.33
N LEU A 18 2.57 -16.73 3.81
CA LEU A 18 2.85 -15.33 4.06
C LEU A 18 2.66 -14.96 5.54
N ILE A 19 1.59 -15.45 6.17
CA ILE A 19 1.32 -15.22 7.60
C ILE A 19 2.41 -15.84 8.47
N GLN A 20 2.72 -17.12 8.27
CA GLN A 20 3.75 -17.83 9.03
C GLN A 20 5.13 -17.24 8.79
N GLY A 21 5.45 -16.88 7.54
CA GLY A 21 6.69 -16.20 7.21
C GLY A 21 6.81 -14.84 7.90
N THR A 22 5.71 -14.11 8.04
CA THR A 22 5.68 -12.84 8.80
C THR A 22 5.93 -13.08 10.28
N LEU A 23 5.22 -14.03 10.90
CA LEU A 23 5.37 -14.39 12.33
C LEU A 23 6.77 -14.89 12.68
N ALA A 24 7.41 -15.64 11.77
CA ALA A 24 8.75 -16.20 11.95
C ALA A 24 9.86 -15.27 11.44
N GLU A 25 9.52 -14.10 10.90
CA GLU A 25 10.43 -13.19 10.20
C GLU A 25 11.25 -13.88 9.08
N ASP A 26 10.67 -14.92 8.46
CA ASP A 26 11.28 -15.70 7.38
C ASP A 26 11.17 -14.96 6.05
N HIS A 27 12.27 -14.30 5.70
CA HIS A 27 12.38 -13.48 4.51
C HIS A 27 12.18 -14.28 3.22
N GLU A 28 12.64 -15.53 3.18
CA GLU A 28 12.56 -16.38 1.99
C GLU A 28 11.12 -16.89 1.79
N ALA A 29 10.46 -17.30 2.87
CA ALA A 29 9.06 -17.70 2.83
C ALA A 29 8.16 -16.56 2.38
N ILE A 30 8.36 -15.35 2.92
CA ILE A 30 7.63 -14.15 2.51
C ILE A 30 7.85 -13.90 1.01
N GLN A 31 9.10 -13.77 0.55
CA GLN A 31 9.39 -13.47 -0.85
C GLN A 31 8.81 -14.50 -1.84
N LYS A 32 8.80 -15.79 -1.47
CA LYS A 32 8.20 -16.85 -2.29
C LYS A 32 6.69 -16.73 -2.42
N ALA A 33 5.99 -16.19 -1.42
CA ALA A 33 4.54 -16.02 -1.44
C ALA A 33 4.11 -14.81 -2.31
N LEU A 34 4.96 -13.78 -2.43
CA LEU A 34 4.60 -12.52 -3.08
C LEU A 34 4.70 -12.58 -4.60
N LEU A 35 3.79 -11.89 -5.27
CA LEU A 35 3.83 -11.69 -6.73
C LEU A 35 4.98 -10.72 -7.06
N PRO A 36 5.96 -11.11 -7.90
CA PRO A 36 7.03 -10.20 -8.28
C PRO A 36 6.48 -8.92 -8.92
N LYS A 37 6.96 -7.76 -8.44
CA LYS A 37 6.47 -6.42 -8.84
C LYS A 37 4.99 -6.16 -8.54
N GLY A 38 4.35 -6.98 -7.70
CA GLY A 38 3.04 -6.69 -7.13
C GLY A 38 3.15 -5.68 -5.99
N GLN A 39 2.03 -5.08 -5.59
CA GLN A 39 1.97 -4.10 -4.50
C GLN A 39 2.53 -4.67 -3.19
N ALA A 40 2.15 -5.90 -2.83
CA ALA A 40 2.64 -6.55 -1.61
C ALA A 40 4.17 -6.76 -1.65
N ALA A 41 4.73 -7.13 -2.80
CA ALA A 41 6.18 -7.23 -2.98
C ALA A 41 6.89 -5.87 -2.85
N GLU A 42 6.31 -4.81 -3.42
CA GLU A 42 6.87 -3.45 -3.29
C GLU A 42 6.82 -2.94 -1.85
N MET A 43 5.75 -3.23 -1.12
CA MET A 43 5.62 -2.93 0.32
C MET A 43 6.70 -3.65 1.13
N TYR A 44 6.87 -4.95 0.92
CA TYR A 44 7.90 -5.74 1.60
C TYR A 44 9.32 -5.25 1.28
N ASP A 45 9.59 -4.92 0.02
CA ASP A 45 10.86 -4.35 -0.42
C ASP A 45 11.15 -3.01 0.25
N LEU A 46 10.11 -2.23 0.62
CA LEU A 46 10.30 -0.93 1.24
C LEU A 46 10.34 -0.95 2.77
N PHE A 47 9.59 -1.86 3.41
CA PHE A 47 9.34 -1.82 4.86
C PHE A 47 9.68 -3.13 5.58
N GLY A 48 9.98 -4.21 4.86
CA GLY A 48 10.25 -5.53 5.44
C GLY A 48 9.02 -6.20 5.99
N HIS A 49 9.20 -7.12 6.95
CA HIS A 49 8.12 -7.93 7.50
C HIS A 49 7.13 -7.11 8.34
N HIS A 50 7.57 -6.02 9.00
CA HIS A 50 6.73 -5.17 9.85
C HIS A 50 5.48 -4.62 9.13
N ILE A 51 5.54 -4.42 7.81
CA ILE A 51 4.36 -4.00 7.06
C ILE A 51 3.27 -5.07 7.10
N PHE A 52 3.65 -6.34 6.98
CA PHE A 52 2.72 -7.45 7.00
C PHE A 52 2.19 -7.71 8.40
N ASP A 53 2.95 -7.38 9.44
CA ASP A 53 2.43 -7.48 10.80
C ASP A 53 1.16 -6.63 10.98
N ILE A 54 1.18 -5.42 10.41
CA ILE A 54 0.05 -4.50 10.43
C ILE A 54 -1.03 -4.94 9.42
N LEU A 55 -0.65 -5.23 8.17
CA LEU A 55 -1.63 -5.51 7.11
C LEU A 55 -2.37 -6.84 7.29
N LEU A 56 -1.68 -7.88 7.74
CA LEU A 56 -2.26 -9.19 8.03
C LEU A 56 -2.85 -9.27 9.44
N LYS A 57 -2.65 -8.21 10.24
CA LYS A 57 -3.11 -8.10 11.64
C LYS A 57 -2.55 -9.17 12.58
N THR A 58 -1.36 -9.70 12.29
CA THR A 58 -0.67 -10.65 13.20
C THR A 58 -0.30 -10.01 14.53
N VAL A 59 -0.14 -8.67 14.57
CA VAL A 59 0.03 -7.88 15.81
C VAL A 59 -1.08 -8.08 16.84
N LEU A 60 -2.25 -8.60 16.44
CA LEU A 60 -3.33 -8.93 17.38
C LEU A 60 -2.99 -10.11 18.30
N GLY A 61 -2.00 -10.94 17.94
CA GLY A 61 -1.58 -12.10 18.74
C GLY A 61 -2.66 -13.18 18.92
N ARG A 62 -3.67 -13.18 18.04
CA ARG A 62 -4.79 -14.14 18.08
C ARG A 62 -4.36 -15.46 17.45
N GLY A 63 -4.74 -16.59 18.08
CA GLY A 63 -4.31 -17.92 17.65
C GLY A 63 -5.20 -18.60 16.61
N ASN A 64 -6.43 -18.12 16.42
CA ASN A 64 -7.40 -18.72 15.50
C ASN A 64 -7.65 -17.80 14.30
N LEU A 65 -7.76 -18.41 13.13
CA LEU A 65 -8.08 -17.73 11.89
C LEU A 65 -9.24 -18.45 11.19
N SER A 66 -10.15 -17.68 10.62
CA SER A 66 -11.25 -18.22 9.81
C SER A 66 -11.30 -17.56 8.44
N VAL A 67 -11.26 -18.37 7.36
CA VAL A 67 -11.56 -17.90 6.01
C VAL A 67 -13.06 -17.64 5.90
N THR A 68 -13.44 -16.42 5.54
CA THR A 68 -14.84 -16.00 5.49
C THR A 68 -15.41 -16.02 4.08
N ARG A 69 -14.57 -15.74 3.07
CA ARG A 69 -15.02 -15.65 1.67
C ARG A 69 -13.86 -15.86 0.69
N ALA A 70 -14.18 -16.38 -0.49
CA ALA A 70 -13.30 -16.35 -1.66
C ALA A 70 -14.07 -15.75 -2.85
N ILE A 71 -13.47 -14.78 -3.55
CA ILE A 71 -14.12 -14.02 -4.63
C ILE A 71 -13.25 -14.07 -5.88
N GLU A 72 -13.80 -14.54 -6.99
CA GLU A 72 -13.16 -14.48 -8.30
C GLU A 72 -13.49 -13.15 -8.99
N THR A 73 -12.49 -12.45 -9.54
CA THR A 73 -12.66 -11.17 -10.24
C THR A 73 -11.87 -11.14 -11.55
N GLU A 74 -12.22 -10.22 -12.45
CA GLU A 74 -11.60 -10.07 -13.78
C GLU A 74 -11.54 -11.39 -14.56
N ASN A 75 -12.67 -12.12 -14.66
CA ASN A 75 -12.78 -13.39 -15.37
C ASN A 75 -11.73 -14.43 -14.94
N GLY A 76 -11.54 -14.60 -13.63
CA GLY A 76 -10.60 -15.59 -13.08
C GLY A 76 -9.16 -15.14 -12.99
N LYS A 77 -8.84 -13.91 -13.43
CA LYS A 77 -7.48 -13.37 -13.35
C LYS A 77 -7.01 -13.13 -11.92
N TYR A 78 -7.93 -12.74 -11.04
CA TYR A 78 -7.65 -12.51 -9.63
C TYR A 78 -8.63 -13.25 -8.73
N VAL A 79 -8.14 -13.71 -7.59
CA VAL A 79 -8.93 -14.31 -6.52
C VAL A 79 -8.67 -13.54 -5.25
N HIS A 80 -9.71 -13.10 -4.55
CA HIS A 80 -9.59 -12.46 -3.24
C HIS A 80 -9.95 -13.48 -2.17
N ILE A 81 -9.03 -13.72 -1.24
CA ILE A 81 -9.30 -14.49 -0.03
C ILE A 81 -9.54 -13.53 1.10
N GLU A 82 -10.69 -13.63 1.74
CA GLU A 82 -10.99 -12.91 2.98
C GLU A 82 -10.91 -13.83 4.17
N TYR A 83 -10.30 -13.33 5.22
CA TYR A 83 -10.24 -14.02 6.51
C TYR A 83 -10.34 -13.03 7.66
N VAL A 84 -10.56 -13.56 8.85
CA VAL A 84 -10.54 -12.84 10.11
C VAL A 84 -9.67 -13.55 11.13
N TRP A 85 -9.18 -12.80 12.10
CA TRP A 85 -8.70 -13.31 13.38
C TRP A 85 -9.82 -13.12 14.41
N PRO A 86 -10.70 -14.10 14.69
CA PRO A 86 -11.80 -13.91 15.63
C PRO A 86 -11.29 -13.56 17.02
N ASP A 87 -12.05 -12.74 17.75
CA ASP A 87 -11.73 -12.47 19.14
C ASP A 87 -11.88 -13.77 19.96
N PRO A 88 -10.88 -14.19 20.75
CA PRO A 88 -11.00 -15.39 21.58
C PRO A 88 -12.19 -15.35 22.55
N SER A 89 -12.63 -14.15 22.96
CA SER A 89 -13.80 -13.94 23.81
C SER A 89 -15.13 -13.99 23.05
N ASN A 90 -15.11 -13.87 21.73
CA ASN A 90 -16.29 -13.97 20.86
C ASN A 90 -15.92 -14.66 19.52
N PRO A 91 -15.66 -15.98 19.52
CA PRO A 91 -15.12 -16.68 18.35
C PRO A 91 -16.09 -16.77 17.17
N GLU A 92 -17.40 -16.59 17.40
CA GLU A 92 -18.43 -16.63 16.35
C GLU A 92 -18.74 -15.24 15.76
N GLY A 93 -18.26 -14.17 16.39
CA GLY A 93 -18.52 -12.80 15.95
C GLY A 93 -17.26 -12.11 15.44
N TYR A 94 -17.40 -11.37 14.35
CA TYR A 94 -16.38 -10.45 13.87
C TYR A 94 -17.02 -9.19 13.30
N THR A 95 -16.24 -8.12 13.24
CA THR A 95 -16.63 -6.83 12.67
C THR A 95 -15.85 -6.56 11.39
N ALA A 96 -16.23 -5.50 10.67
CA ALA A 96 -15.47 -5.04 9.51
C ALA A 96 -14.00 -4.70 9.86
N ALA A 97 -13.71 -4.36 11.12
CA ALA A 97 -12.36 -4.06 11.60
C ALA A 97 -11.49 -5.31 11.76
N ASP A 98 -12.06 -6.52 11.77
CA ASP A 98 -11.31 -7.78 11.90
C ASP A 98 -10.92 -8.39 10.54
N LEU A 99 -11.57 -7.97 9.45
CA LEU A 99 -11.37 -8.53 8.11
C LEU A 99 -10.02 -8.16 7.50
N VAL A 100 -9.44 -9.11 6.78
CA VAL A 100 -8.30 -8.91 5.88
C VAL A 100 -8.64 -9.57 4.55
N ALA A 101 -8.39 -8.85 3.46
CA ALA A 101 -8.51 -9.35 2.10
C ALA A 101 -7.13 -9.48 1.46
N VAL A 102 -6.88 -10.61 0.82
CA VAL A 102 -5.64 -10.90 0.09
C VAL A 102 -5.97 -11.14 -1.37
N LYS A 103 -5.53 -10.24 -2.26
CA LYS A 103 -5.69 -10.36 -3.71
C LYS A 103 -4.58 -11.25 -4.26
N MET A 104 -4.98 -12.36 -4.86
CA MET A 104 -4.12 -13.41 -5.39
C MET A 104 -4.14 -13.38 -6.91
N LYS A 105 -2.99 -13.68 -7.53
CA LYS A 105 -2.85 -13.85 -8.97
C LYS A 105 -2.07 -15.12 -9.27
N ARG A 106 -2.52 -15.87 -10.27
CA ARG A 106 -1.72 -16.98 -10.80
C ARG A 106 -0.48 -16.42 -11.52
N TYR A 107 0.70 -16.84 -11.09
CA TYR A 107 1.98 -16.48 -11.68
C TYR A 107 2.73 -17.74 -12.08
N ARG A 108 2.83 -17.98 -13.40
CA ARG A 108 3.25 -19.26 -13.97
C ARG A 108 2.32 -20.37 -13.46
N THR A 109 2.84 -21.38 -12.77
CA THR A 109 2.06 -22.53 -12.30
C THR A 109 1.47 -22.34 -10.90
N THR A 110 1.87 -21.29 -10.17
CA THR A 110 1.56 -21.13 -8.74
C THR A 110 0.80 -19.84 -8.44
N TRP A 111 -0.01 -19.83 -7.38
CA TRP A 111 -0.62 -18.61 -6.85
C TRP A 111 0.39 -17.75 -6.08
N ARG A 112 0.21 -16.43 -6.16
CA ARG A 112 1.04 -15.44 -5.49
C ARG A 112 0.20 -14.26 -5.00
N VAL A 113 0.61 -13.69 -3.87
CA VAL A 113 -0.03 -12.53 -3.24
C VAL A 113 0.33 -11.26 -4.01
N ALA A 114 -0.67 -10.63 -4.64
CA ALA A 114 -0.50 -9.38 -5.36
C ALA A 114 -0.67 -8.16 -4.44
N GLU A 115 -1.66 -8.21 -3.54
CA GLU A 115 -2.02 -7.14 -2.61
C GLU A 115 -2.60 -7.72 -1.33
N VAL A 116 -2.35 -7.05 -0.21
CA VAL A 116 -2.98 -7.31 1.09
C VAL A 116 -3.68 -6.02 1.50
N ASN A 117 -4.96 -6.11 1.85
CA ASN A 117 -5.77 -5.00 2.33
C ASN A 117 -6.38 -5.36 3.70
N PRO A 118 -6.19 -4.55 4.75
CA PRO A 118 -6.65 -4.83 6.12
C PRO A 118 -8.16 -4.53 6.31
N ALA A 119 -8.97 -4.81 5.28
CA ALA A 119 -10.41 -4.63 5.24
C ALA A 119 -11.04 -5.68 4.31
N ALA A 120 -12.36 -5.63 4.14
CA ALA A 120 -13.07 -6.45 3.17
C ALA A 120 -12.66 -6.10 1.72
N ALA A 121 -12.68 -7.09 0.83
CA ALA A 121 -12.36 -6.99 -0.58
C ALA A 121 -13.35 -6.13 -1.37
N ASP A 122 -14.62 -6.11 -0.98
CA ASP A 122 -15.66 -5.26 -1.59
C ASP A 122 -15.66 -3.83 -1.05
N LEU A 123 -14.97 -3.60 0.07
CA LEU A 123 -14.84 -2.31 0.70
C LEU A 123 -13.41 -2.13 1.24
N PRO A 124 -12.41 -1.99 0.35
CA PRO A 124 -11.01 -1.92 0.74
C PRO A 124 -10.72 -0.66 1.57
N LEU A 125 -9.67 -0.72 2.39
CA LEU A 125 -9.10 0.44 3.02
C LEU A 125 -8.23 1.19 2.01
N THR A 126 -8.61 2.43 1.73
CA THR A 126 -7.86 3.38 0.88
C THR A 126 -7.30 4.51 1.74
N GLU A 127 -6.39 5.33 1.21
CA GLU A 127 -5.89 6.50 1.95
C GLU A 127 -7.00 7.49 2.29
N ALA A 128 -7.87 7.79 1.32
CA ALA A 128 -8.99 8.72 1.52
C ALA A 128 -9.95 8.20 2.62
N ARG A 129 -10.25 6.89 2.61
CA ARG A 129 -11.09 6.28 3.61
C ARG A 129 -10.42 6.26 4.98
N ALA A 130 -9.13 5.93 5.04
CA ALA A 130 -8.36 5.96 6.27
C ALA A 130 -8.30 7.37 6.87
N ALA A 131 -8.03 8.39 6.05
CA ALA A 131 -8.06 9.79 6.47
C ALA A 131 -9.44 10.18 7.02
N GLY A 132 -10.53 9.79 6.36
CA GLY A 132 -11.90 10.02 6.83
C GLY A 132 -12.18 9.36 8.19
N ILE A 133 -11.73 8.11 8.38
CA ILE A 133 -11.83 7.41 9.68
C ILE A 133 -11.06 8.18 10.75
N LEU A 134 -9.79 8.53 10.51
CA LEU A 134 -8.95 9.24 11.49
C LEU A 134 -9.54 10.59 11.91
N VAL A 135 -10.09 11.37 10.97
CA VAL A 135 -10.74 12.65 11.27
C VAL A 135 -11.96 12.44 12.17
N ASN A 136 -12.82 11.49 11.83
CA ASN A 136 -14.01 11.18 12.62
C ASN A 136 -13.63 10.65 14.01
N THR A 137 -12.65 9.75 14.10
CA THR A 137 -12.20 9.17 15.37
C THR A 137 -11.62 10.23 16.31
N LYS A 138 -10.76 11.14 15.81
CA LYS A 138 -10.25 12.26 16.62
C LYS A 138 -11.36 13.17 17.12
N THR A 139 -12.34 13.45 16.27
CA THR A 139 -13.50 14.30 16.61
C THR A 139 -14.37 13.65 17.70
N LEU A 140 -14.42 12.32 17.75
CA LEU A 140 -15.20 11.56 18.72
C LEU A 140 -14.43 11.22 20.01
N SER A 141 -13.11 11.37 20.03
CA SER A 141 -12.30 11.13 21.22
C SER A 141 -12.40 12.30 22.21
N GLU A 142 -12.57 11.99 23.50
CA GLU A 142 -12.71 13.01 24.56
C GLU A 142 -11.48 13.93 24.67
N ASP A 143 -10.28 13.41 24.36
CA ASP A 143 -9.01 14.13 24.47
C ASP A 143 -8.43 14.60 23.11
N GLY A 144 -9.16 14.41 22.00
CA GLY A 144 -8.68 14.69 20.64
C GLY A 144 -7.58 13.75 20.11
N GLY A 145 -7.26 12.70 20.87
CA GLY A 145 -6.27 11.67 20.56
C GLY A 145 -6.81 10.53 19.67
N LEU A 146 -5.90 9.74 19.11
CA LEU A 146 -6.27 8.48 18.46
C LEU A 146 -6.39 7.37 19.52
N PRO A 147 -7.39 6.46 19.43
CA PRO A 147 -7.51 5.35 20.37
C PRO A 147 -6.30 4.42 20.25
N SER A 148 -5.92 3.79 21.37
CA SER A 148 -4.75 2.91 21.48
C SER A 148 -5.01 1.48 20.98
N GLU A 149 -6.12 1.26 20.28
CA GLU A 149 -6.58 -0.06 19.88
C GLU A 149 -5.83 -0.55 18.63
N ALA A 150 -5.41 -1.81 18.63
CA ALA A 150 -4.58 -2.36 17.56
C ALA A 150 -5.25 -2.36 16.17
N TRP A 151 -6.59 -2.36 16.10
CA TRP A 151 -7.34 -2.26 14.85
C TRP A 151 -7.11 -0.93 14.12
N LEU A 152 -6.64 0.10 14.83
CA LEU A 152 -6.36 1.41 14.24
C LEU A 152 -5.01 1.45 13.50
N LEU A 153 -4.07 0.53 13.78
CA LEU A 153 -2.74 0.57 13.16
C LEU A 153 -2.78 0.59 11.63
N PRO A 154 -3.57 -0.25 10.93
CA PRO A 154 -3.66 -0.19 9.48
C PRO A 154 -4.34 1.09 8.99
N VAL A 155 -5.31 1.63 9.73
CA VAL A 155 -5.95 2.92 9.43
C VAL A 155 -4.93 4.06 9.55
N ALA A 156 -4.16 4.09 10.63
CA ALA A 156 -3.11 5.08 10.84
C ALA A 156 -2.02 4.99 9.75
N LEU A 157 -1.67 3.79 9.32
CA LEU A 157 -0.70 3.55 8.24
C LEU A 157 -1.19 4.07 6.88
N PHE A 158 -2.41 3.71 6.47
CA PHE A 158 -2.99 4.17 5.22
C PHE A 158 -3.30 5.68 5.24
N GLY A 159 -3.63 6.24 6.40
CA GLY A 159 -3.87 7.66 6.57
C GLY A 159 -2.60 8.51 6.76
N GLY A 160 -1.42 7.88 6.83
CA GLY A 160 -0.14 8.58 7.02
C GLY A 160 0.11 9.10 8.45
N ALA A 161 -0.70 8.67 9.42
CA ALA A 161 -0.50 8.97 10.84
C ALA A 161 0.49 8.02 11.53
N LEU A 162 0.66 6.81 11.00
CA LEU A 162 1.68 5.85 11.41
C LEU A 162 2.75 5.76 10.32
N GLN A 163 4.00 6.09 10.69
CA GLN A 163 5.16 5.94 9.83
C GLN A 163 5.92 4.67 10.23
N ILE A 164 6.26 3.84 9.25
CA ILE A 164 7.10 2.66 9.43
C ILE A 164 8.48 2.99 8.85
N THR A 165 9.53 2.53 9.52
CA THR A 165 10.91 2.71 9.08
C THR A 165 11.11 2.17 7.66
N LEU A 166 11.71 2.99 6.80
CA LEU A 166 12.15 2.58 5.47
C LEU A 166 13.37 1.66 5.61
N ARG A 167 13.38 0.55 4.88
CA ARG A 167 14.56 -0.32 4.83
C ARG A 167 15.63 0.25 3.94
N GLU A 168 16.86 0.29 4.44
CA GLU A 168 18.02 0.73 3.67
C GLU A 168 18.19 -0.10 2.38
N GLU A 169 18.00 -1.42 2.44
CA GLU A 169 18.14 -2.28 1.25
C GLU A 169 17.05 -2.02 0.20
N GLY A 170 15.93 -1.45 0.62
CA GLY A 170 14.84 -1.05 -0.26
C GLY A 170 15.13 0.22 -1.05
N LEU A 171 16.04 1.08 -0.57
CA LEU A 171 16.33 2.39 -1.15
C LEU A 171 17.47 2.25 -2.18
N LYS A 172 17.20 2.54 -3.46
CA LYS A 172 18.19 2.33 -4.53
C LYS A 172 18.99 3.57 -4.90
N GLU A 173 18.43 4.76 -4.63
CA GLU A 173 19.05 6.03 -4.98
C GLU A 173 18.77 7.07 -3.89
N PRO A 174 19.70 8.03 -3.65
CA PRO A 174 19.50 9.10 -2.65
C PRO A 174 18.26 9.96 -2.88
N THR A 175 17.83 10.11 -4.14
CA THR A 175 16.57 10.82 -4.46
C THR A 175 15.36 10.06 -3.94
N GLU A 176 15.37 8.72 -4.01
CA GLU A 176 14.31 7.84 -3.52
C GLU A 176 14.12 8.01 -2.01
N GLU A 177 15.23 7.95 -1.27
CA GLU A 177 15.25 8.22 0.16
C GLU A 177 14.72 9.62 0.50
N ALA A 178 15.22 10.65 -0.21
CA ALA A 178 14.85 12.03 0.06
C ALA A 178 13.33 12.28 -0.06
N PHE A 179 12.67 11.79 -1.12
CA PHE A 179 11.23 12.01 -1.26
C PHE A 179 10.40 11.10 -0.36
N LEU A 180 10.81 9.85 -0.13
CA LEU A 180 10.04 8.95 0.74
C LEU A 180 10.03 9.43 2.18
N SER A 181 11.19 9.85 2.70
CA SER A 181 11.30 10.44 4.03
C SER A 181 10.54 11.77 4.14
N GLY A 182 10.64 12.64 3.12
CA GLY A 182 9.88 13.90 3.08
C GLY A 182 8.37 13.69 3.03
N MET A 183 7.91 12.71 2.24
CA MET A 183 6.50 12.34 2.17
C MET A 183 6.01 11.74 3.49
N GLN A 184 6.75 10.83 4.13
CA GLN A 184 6.41 10.31 5.45
C GLN A 184 6.27 11.45 6.46
N ALA A 185 7.27 12.34 6.56
CA ALA A 185 7.28 13.48 7.49
C ALA A 185 6.06 14.42 7.32
N ARG A 186 5.42 14.42 6.16
CA ARG A 186 4.22 15.22 5.85
C ARG A 186 2.92 14.42 5.85
N GLY A 187 2.96 13.22 6.41
CA GLY A 187 1.79 12.36 6.63
C GLY A 187 1.20 11.82 5.33
N TYR A 188 2.04 11.42 4.38
CA TYR A 188 1.58 10.63 3.24
C TYR A 188 1.33 9.19 3.67
N GLY A 189 0.23 8.63 3.19
CA GLY A 189 -0.11 7.24 3.43
C GLY A 189 0.75 6.29 2.60
N ILE A 190 0.58 5.00 2.88
CA ILE A 190 1.39 3.94 2.28
C ILE A 190 1.24 3.84 0.76
N LEU A 191 0.05 4.06 0.20
CA LEU A 191 -0.21 3.90 -1.23
C LEU A 191 0.44 5.03 -2.04
N SER A 192 0.43 6.25 -1.50
CA SER A 192 1.12 7.40 -2.06
C SER A 192 2.64 7.20 -2.09
N LEU A 193 3.22 6.61 -1.03
CA LEU A 193 4.65 6.28 -1.00
C LEU A 193 5.02 5.27 -2.09
N LEU A 194 4.21 4.22 -2.26
CA LEU A 194 4.41 3.22 -3.31
C LEU A 194 4.25 3.83 -4.72
N GLY A 195 3.23 4.67 -4.92
CA GLY A 195 3.00 5.39 -6.17
C GLY A 195 4.17 6.29 -6.54
N ALA A 196 4.68 7.08 -5.60
CA ALA A 196 5.85 7.94 -5.79
C ALA A 196 7.12 7.14 -6.11
N ARG A 197 7.31 6.02 -5.41
CA ARG A 197 8.43 5.10 -5.66
C ARG A 197 8.38 4.50 -7.05
N ARG A 198 7.22 4.00 -7.47
CA ARG A 198 7.02 3.42 -8.81
C ARG A 198 7.22 4.47 -9.89
N LEU A 199 6.68 5.67 -9.71
CA LEU A 199 6.88 6.83 -10.58
C LEU A 199 8.37 7.11 -10.79
N TRP A 200 9.14 7.20 -9.69
CA TRP A 200 10.58 7.46 -9.76
C TRP A 200 11.32 6.33 -10.47
N ARG A 201 11.07 5.07 -10.11
CA ARG A 201 11.74 3.90 -10.70
C ARG A 201 11.44 3.75 -12.18
N ASP A 202 10.20 3.98 -12.60
CA ASP A 202 9.81 3.93 -14.02
C ASP A 202 10.45 5.07 -14.81
N PHE A 203 10.60 6.25 -14.20
CA PHE A 203 11.32 7.36 -14.81
C PHE A 203 12.80 7.01 -14.99
N ARG A 204 13.45 6.48 -13.95
CA ARG A 204 14.87 6.09 -13.95
C ARG A 204 15.20 4.91 -14.86
N ALA A 205 14.24 4.02 -15.10
CA ALA A 205 14.39 2.96 -16.09
C ALA A 205 14.56 3.51 -17.52
N LYS A 206 14.04 4.71 -17.80
CA LYS A 206 14.10 5.36 -19.11
C LYS A 206 15.17 6.46 -19.18
N GLU A 207 15.28 7.28 -18.14
CA GLU A 207 16.25 8.36 -18.04
C GLU A 207 17.51 7.84 -17.34
N LYS A 208 18.58 7.62 -18.11
CA LYS A 208 19.83 7.02 -17.62
C LYS A 208 20.89 8.04 -17.22
N ALA A 209 20.64 9.34 -17.43
CA ALA A 209 21.58 10.36 -17.01
C ALA A 209 21.84 10.27 -15.49
N PRO A 210 23.09 10.40 -15.05
CA PRO A 210 23.41 10.38 -13.62
C PRO A 210 22.81 11.60 -12.93
N ILE A 211 22.24 11.38 -11.75
CA ILE A 211 21.71 12.46 -10.90
C ILE A 211 22.86 12.99 -10.06
N GLN A 212 23.27 14.24 -10.31
CA GLN A 212 24.26 14.92 -9.48
C GLN A 212 23.68 15.21 -8.09
N GLU A 213 24.53 15.19 -7.05
CA GLU A 213 24.13 15.40 -5.65
C GLU A 213 23.30 16.68 -5.44
N LYS A 214 23.74 17.80 -6.03
CA LYS A 214 23.01 19.09 -6.00
C LYS A 214 21.59 19.04 -6.58
N ASN A 215 21.27 17.99 -7.33
CA ASN A 215 19.98 17.79 -7.98
C ASN A 215 19.06 16.82 -7.22
N ILE A 216 19.51 16.16 -6.14
CA ILE A 216 18.71 15.21 -5.35
C ILE A 216 17.42 15.88 -4.86
N LYS A 217 17.54 16.97 -4.07
CA LYS A 217 16.39 17.71 -3.52
C LYS A 217 15.43 18.21 -4.61
N PRO A 218 15.90 18.83 -5.72
CA PRO A 218 15.03 19.19 -6.84
C PRO A 218 14.24 18.04 -7.48
N TRP A 219 14.84 16.85 -7.62
CA TRP A 219 14.14 15.69 -8.17
C TRP A 219 13.16 15.10 -7.16
N ALA A 220 13.53 15.04 -5.88
CA ALA A 220 12.65 14.60 -4.80
C ALA A 220 11.39 15.49 -4.73
N ALA A 221 11.55 16.81 -4.77
CA ALA A 221 10.46 17.77 -4.82
C ALA A 221 9.55 17.57 -6.05
N ALA A 222 10.11 17.25 -7.22
CA ALA A 222 9.34 17.02 -8.42
C ALA A 222 8.52 15.71 -8.34
N VAL A 223 9.10 14.64 -7.82
CA VAL A 223 8.42 13.36 -7.59
C VAL A 223 7.28 13.53 -6.60
N GLU A 224 7.56 14.16 -5.46
CA GLU A 224 6.55 14.40 -4.43
C GLU A 224 5.41 15.27 -4.94
N PHE A 225 5.69 16.31 -5.74
CA PHE A 225 4.63 17.13 -6.31
C PHE A 225 3.73 16.32 -7.25
N ILE A 226 4.29 15.46 -8.10
CA ILE A 226 3.49 14.59 -8.96
C ILE A 226 2.68 13.61 -8.10
N ALA A 227 3.29 12.99 -7.08
CA ALA A 227 2.58 12.10 -6.16
C ALA A 227 1.42 12.82 -5.44
N ASN A 228 1.59 14.09 -5.07
CA ASN A 228 0.54 14.93 -4.52
C ASN A 228 -0.64 15.11 -5.50
N GLU A 229 -0.38 15.36 -6.79
CA GLU A 229 -1.43 15.39 -7.82
C GLU A 229 -2.13 14.01 -7.93
N GLN A 230 -1.36 12.93 -7.90
CA GLN A 230 -1.86 11.55 -8.02
C GLN A 230 -2.64 11.06 -6.80
N ALA A 231 -2.47 11.72 -5.65
CA ALA A 231 -3.21 11.49 -4.41
C ALA A 231 -4.32 12.52 -4.16
N MET A 232 -4.56 13.45 -5.10
CA MET A 232 -5.53 14.55 -4.98
C MET A 232 -5.37 15.40 -3.71
N ARG A 233 -4.12 15.59 -3.26
CA ARG A 233 -3.83 16.42 -2.09
C ARG A 233 -3.68 17.88 -2.49
N GLU A 234 -4.19 18.79 -1.65
CA GLU A 234 -4.19 20.24 -1.90
C GLU A 234 -2.85 20.91 -1.54
N GLN A 235 -1.72 20.36 -1.99
CA GLN A 235 -0.42 21.03 -1.83
C GLN A 235 0.03 21.73 -3.11
N THR A 236 0.47 22.97 -2.94
CA THR A 236 1.03 23.75 -4.04
C THR A 236 2.48 23.34 -4.32
N GLN A 237 2.94 23.54 -5.55
CA GLN A 237 4.36 23.38 -5.90
C GLN A 237 5.28 24.22 -5.01
N ALA A 238 4.81 25.38 -4.54
CA ALA A 238 5.57 26.26 -3.66
C ALA A 238 5.72 25.67 -2.26
N ALA A 239 4.66 25.02 -1.74
CA ALA A 239 4.71 24.33 -0.45
C ALA A 239 5.68 23.14 -0.49
N VAL A 240 5.63 22.34 -1.56
CA VAL A 240 6.58 21.25 -1.81
C VAL A 240 8.00 21.79 -1.94
N GLY A 241 8.21 22.81 -2.78
CA GLY A 241 9.53 23.40 -2.97
C GLY A 241 10.13 23.98 -1.69
N LYS A 242 9.31 24.63 -0.85
CA LYS A 242 9.73 25.12 0.46
C LYS A 242 10.23 23.99 1.37
N HIS A 243 9.57 22.83 1.36
CA HIS A 243 9.99 21.68 2.16
C HIS A 243 11.39 21.17 1.78
N TYR A 244 11.71 21.17 0.49
CA TYR A 244 13.04 20.76 0.00
C TYR A 244 14.03 21.92 -0.13
N GLU A 245 13.68 23.15 0.26
CA GLU A 245 14.52 24.34 0.07
C GLU A 245 14.88 24.59 -1.42
N VAL A 246 13.95 24.29 -2.33
CA VAL A 246 14.13 24.43 -3.78
C VAL A 246 13.12 25.42 -4.37
N GLY A 247 13.60 26.35 -5.20
CA GLY A 247 12.75 27.30 -5.91
C GLY A 247 11.92 26.66 -7.03
N LEU A 248 10.73 27.22 -7.29
CA LEU A 248 9.79 26.75 -8.33
C LEU A 248 10.43 26.61 -9.73
N THR A 249 11.30 27.56 -10.09
CA THR A 249 12.00 27.58 -11.39
C THR A 249 12.88 26.35 -11.61
N VAL A 250 13.31 25.69 -10.53
CA VAL A 250 14.15 24.49 -10.57
C VAL A 250 13.28 23.22 -10.60
N ILE A 251 12.12 23.23 -9.97
CA ILE A 251 11.23 22.05 -9.87
C ILE A 251 10.45 21.84 -11.18
N LEU A 252 9.92 22.92 -11.77
CA LEU A 252 9.05 22.86 -12.95
C LEU A 252 9.63 22.07 -14.14
N PRO A 253 10.89 22.30 -14.57
CA PRO A 253 11.47 21.52 -15.68
C PRO A 253 11.55 20.02 -15.37
N ARG A 254 11.75 19.64 -14.10
CA ARG A 254 11.84 18.24 -13.67
C ARG A 254 10.48 17.56 -13.67
N ILE A 255 9.44 18.26 -13.21
CA ILE A 255 8.05 17.78 -13.32
C ILE A 255 7.72 17.49 -14.79
N ARG A 256 7.97 18.45 -15.68
CA ARG A 256 7.73 18.28 -17.13
C ARG A 256 8.51 17.09 -17.68
N LYS A 257 9.80 17.00 -17.37
CA LYS A 257 10.65 15.91 -17.81
C LYS A 257 10.14 14.53 -17.35
N ILE A 258 9.69 14.37 -16.11
CA ILE A 258 9.10 13.11 -15.61
C ILE A 258 7.83 12.79 -16.41
N LYS A 259 6.88 13.73 -16.46
CA LYS A 259 5.59 13.54 -17.14
C LYS A 259 5.78 13.19 -18.63
N GLU A 260 6.66 13.89 -19.34
CA GLU A 260 7.00 13.63 -20.74
C GLU A 260 7.64 12.24 -20.93
N THR A 261 8.63 11.90 -20.11
CA THR A 261 9.35 10.60 -20.19
C THR A 261 8.41 9.42 -19.91
N LEU A 262 7.46 9.60 -19.00
CA LEU A 262 6.48 8.61 -18.61
C LEU A 262 5.20 8.62 -19.46
N LYS A 263 5.07 9.60 -20.37
CA LYS A 263 3.88 9.84 -21.19
C LYS A 263 2.62 9.96 -20.32
N MET A 264 2.71 10.69 -19.23
CA MET A 264 1.56 10.94 -18.35
C MET A 264 0.61 11.91 -19.03
N GLY A 265 -0.67 11.55 -19.10
CA GLY A 265 -1.74 12.41 -19.61
C GLY A 265 -2.18 13.46 -18.59
N GLU A 266 -3.28 14.13 -18.90
CA GLU A 266 -3.97 15.00 -17.94
C GLU A 266 -4.75 14.15 -16.93
N GLY A 267 -4.64 14.48 -15.64
CA GLY A 267 -5.37 13.80 -14.56
C GLY A 267 -4.59 12.67 -13.88
N LEU A 268 -5.34 11.71 -13.33
CA LEU A 268 -4.81 10.58 -12.56
C LEU A 268 -4.32 9.47 -13.49
N ASP A 269 -3.12 8.97 -13.22
CA ASP A 269 -2.50 7.84 -13.88
C ASP A 269 -2.63 6.60 -12.99
N GLU A 270 -3.35 5.59 -13.47
CA GLU A 270 -3.67 4.36 -12.71
C GLU A 270 -2.42 3.60 -12.23
N ARG A 271 -1.25 3.86 -12.85
CA ARG A 271 0.01 3.26 -12.43
C ARG A 271 0.54 3.83 -11.11
N TYR A 272 0.23 5.08 -10.80
CA TYR A 272 0.86 5.83 -9.69
C TYR A 272 -0.14 6.46 -8.72
N THR A 273 -1.44 6.40 -9.01
CA THR A 273 -2.48 6.97 -8.16
C THR A 273 -2.71 6.16 -6.89
N ALA A 274 -2.87 6.87 -5.78
CA ALA A 274 -3.34 6.31 -4.50
C ALA A 274 -4.88 6.24 -4.42
N VAL A 275 -5.57 6.76 -5.45
CA VAL A 275 -7.03 6.75 -5.54
C VAL A 275 -7.47 5.42 -6.13
N GLN A 276 -7.85 4.47 -5.28
CA GLN A 276 -8.34 3.17 -5.71
C GLN A 276 -9.72 3.33 -6.38
N ARG A 277 -9.88 2.79 -7.59
CA ARG A 277 -11.12 2.85 -8.39
C ARG A 277 -11.90 1.54 -8.44
N GLU A 278 -11.30 0.44 -8.01
CA GLU A 278 -11.92 -0.89 -8.08
C GLU A 278 -12.89 -1.08 -6.91
N GLN A 279 -14.19 -1.15 -7.22
CA GLN A 279 -15.22 -1.64 -6.30
C GLN A 279 -15.72 -2.98 -6.83
N ILE A 280 -15.66 -4.03 -6.01
CA ILE A 280 -16.27 -5.31 -6.34
C ILE A 280 -17.78 -5.15 -6.14
N VAL A 281 -18.53 -5.09 -7.25
CA VAL A 281 -20.00 -5.06 -7.22
C VAL A 281 -20.52 -6.46 -7.55
N PHE A 282 -21.26 -7.06 -6.63
CA PHE A 282 -21.94 -8.31 -6.88
C PHE A 282 -23.19 -8.05 -7.71
N ASN A 283 -23.23 -8.61 -8.93
CA ASN A 283 -24.51 -8.72 -9.65
C ASN A 283 -25.35 -9.76 -8.92
N LYS A 284 -26.44 -9.31 -8.27
CA LYS A 284 -27.48 -10.20 -7.75
C LYS A 284 -28.35 -10.68 -8.89
N GLU A 285 -27.80 -11.46 -9.81
CA GLU A 285 -28.58 -12.22 -10.80
C GLU A 285 -27.88 -13.56 -11.02
N GLU A 286 -28.32 -14.58 -10.28
CA GLU A 286 -28.76 -15.91 -10.74
C GLU A 286 -29.32 -16.72 -9.57
#